data_AF-A0A0H3XQU9-F1
#
_entry.id   AF-A0A0H3XQU9-F1
#
_cell.length_a   1.000
_cell.length_b   1.000
_cell.length_c   1.000
_cell.angle_alpha   90.00
_cell.angle_beta   90.00
_cell.angle_gamma   90.00
#
_symmetry.space_group_name_H-M   'P 1'
#
loop_
_entity.id
_entity.type
_entity.pdbx_description
1 polymer ?
#
loop_
_entity_poly.entity_id
_entity_poly.type
_entity_poly.pdbx_seq_one_letter_code
_entity_poly.pdbx_strand_id
1 'polypeptide(L)' 'LEVLRIINEPTAAALAYGFEKSASKTIAVYDLGGGTFDVSILEIADGVFEVKSTNGDTFLGGEDFHTRI' A
#
# COMPACT_ATOMS: atom_id res chain seq x y z
N LEU A 1 7.09 -4.61 23.76
CA LEU A 1 7.44 -3.67 22.68
C LEU A 1 6.69 -2.38 22.93
N GLU A 2 7.37 -1.24 22.87
CA GLU A 2 6.74 0.07 22.94
C GLU A 2 6.35 0.51 21.52
N VAL A 3 5.10 0.96 21.32
CA VAL A 3 4.58 1.34 20.00
C VAL A 3 4.64 2.87 19.85
N LEU A 4 5.55 3.35 18.99
CA LEU A 4 5.79 4.78 18.79
C LEU A 4 4.81 5.44 17.81
N ARG A 5 4.42 4.71 16.76
CA ARG A 5 3.51 5.17 15.70
C ARG A 5 2.92 3.99 14.96
N ILE A 6 1.69 4.14 14.48
CA ILE A 6 1.06 3.25 13.51
C ILE A 6 0.91 4.03 12.20
N ILE A 7 1.26 3.39 11.10
CA ILE A 7 1.07 3.91 9.74
C ILE A 7 0.45 2.82 8.88
N ASN A 8 -0.27 3.23 7.84
CA ASN A 8 -0.90 2.30 6.91
C ASN A 8 0.18 1.66 6.02
N GLU A 9 0.00 0.40 5.64
CA GLU A 9 0.87 -0.32 4.70
C GLU A 9 1.12 0.43 3.38
N PRO A 10 0.10 0.96 2.66
CA PRO A 10 0.34 1.71 1.42
C PRO A 10 1.19 2.97 1.64
N THR A 11 1.06 3.63 2.78
CA THR A 11 1.89 4.79 3.15
C THR A 11 3.31 4.36 3.48
N ALA A 12 3.49 3.25 4.21
CA ALA A 12 4.80 2.70 4.52
C ALA A 12 5.56 2.30 3.24
N ALA A 13 4.88 1.65 2.29
CA ALA A 13 5.44 1.31 0.99
C ALA A 13 5.86 2.57 0.22
N ALA A 14 5.00 3.59 0.16
CA ALA A 14 5.30 4.83 -0.55
C ALA A 14 6.50 5.60 0.08
N LEU A 15 6.62 5.58 1.40
CA LEU A 15 7.76 6.14 2.13
C LEU A 15 9.06 5.37 1.85
N ALA A 16 9.01 4.04 1.80
CA ALA A 16 10.20 3.21 1.54
C ALA A 16 10.81 3.47 0.15
N TYR A 17 9.99 3.85 -0.84
CA TYR A 17 10.45 4.22 -2.17
C TYR A 17 10.93 5.69 -2.29
N GLY A 18 10.83 6.49 -1.23
CA GLY A 18 11.35 7.86 -1.20
C GLY A 18 10.53 8.87 -2.01
N PHE A 19 9.21 8.63 -2.14
CA PHE A 19 8.37 9.51 -2.96
C PHE A 19 8.09 10.89 -2.35
N GLU A 20 8.48 11.15 -1.10
CA GLU A 20 8.27 12.43 -0.41
C GLU A 20 9.02 13.62 -1.04
N LYS A 21 10.04 13.35 -1.88
CA LYS A 21 10.93 14.38 -2.45
C LYS A 21 10.56 14.86 -3.86
N SER A 22 9.44 14.38 -4.40
CA SER A 22 9.02 14.69 -5.77
C SER A 22 7.90 15.72 -5.83
N ALA A 23 7.73 16.34 -7.01
CA ALA A 23 6.52 17.11 -7.34
C ALA A 23 5.25 16.28 -7.12
N SER A 24 4.12 16.98 -6.93
CA SER A 24 2.83 16.35 -6.67
C SER A 24 2.54 15.23 -7.68
N LYS A 25 2.21 14.04 -7.17
CA LYS A 25 1.97 12.86 -8.00
C LYS A 25 0.90 11.97 -7.39
N THR A 26 0.26 11.21 -8.25
CA THR A 26 -0.62 10.11 -7.86
C THR A 26 0.09 8.79 -8.09
N ILE A 27 0.08 7.90 -7.10
CA ILE A 27 0.64 6.55 -7.18
C ILE A 27 -0.43 5.52 -6.86
N ALA A 28 -0.28 4.32 -7.42
CA ALA A 28 -1.02 3.14 -7.00
C ALA A 28 -0.06 2.21 -6.25
N VAL A 29 -0.45 1.77 -5.06
CA VAL A 29 0.21 0.68 -4.35
C VAL A 29 -0.61 -0.57 -4.61
N TYR A 30 0.04 -1.58 -5.17
CA TYR A 30 -0.52 -2.91 -5.41
C TYR A 30 0.10 -3.86 -4.39
N ASP A 31 -0.70 -4.34 -3.44
CA ASP A 31 -0.26 -5.24 -2.39
C ASP A 31 -0.93 -6.61 -2.59
N LEU A 32 -0.13 -7.61 -2.96
CA LEU A 32 -0.59 -8.99 -3.11
C LEU A 32 0.14 -9.85 -2.09
N GLY A 33 -0.53 -10.07 -0.97
CA GLY A 33 -0.03 -10.86 0.15
C GLY A 33 -0.27 -12.36 -0.02
N GLY A 34 -0.18 -13.07 1.11
CA GLY A 34 -0.43 -14.52 1.15
C GLY A 34 -1.90 -14.87 0.95
N GLY A 35 -2.83 -14.13 1.57
CA GLY A 35 -4.27 -14.42 1.51
C GLY A 35 -5.14 -13.21 1.17
N THR A 36 -4.56 -12.02 1.02
CA THR A 36 -5.29 -10.80 0.69
C THR A 36 -4.62 -10.08 -0.48
N PHE A 37 -5.46 -9.35 -1.20
CA PHE A 37 -5.06 -8.49 -2.30
C PHE A 37 -5.68 -7.12 -2.09
N ASP A 38 -4.85 -6.09 -1.98
CA ASP A 38 -5.29 -4.73 -1.74
C ASP A 38 -4.64 -3.77 -2.75
N VAL A 39 -5.39 -2.77 -3.19
CA VAL A 39 -4.90 -1.69 -4.03
C VAL A 39 -5.32 -0.37 -3.42
N SER A 40 -4.35 0.50 -3.22
CA SER A 40 -4.59 1.86 -2.74
C SER A 40 -4.09 2.89 -3.75
N ILE A 41 -4.88 3.93 -3.98
CA ILE A 41 -4.45 5.12 -4.71
C ILE A 41 -4.03 6.18 -3.69
N LEU A 42 -2.80 6.66 -3.80
CA LEU A 42 -2.27 7.72 -2.96
C LEU A 42 -1.97 8.94 -3.79
N GLU A 43 -2.29 10.09 -3.24
CA GLU A 43 -1.82 11.39 -3.72
C GLU A 43 -0.71 11.85 -2.79
N ILE A 44 0.38 12.32 -3.38
CA ILE A 44 1.54 12.83 -2.65
C ILE A 44 1.71 14.28 -3.03
N ALA A 45 1.62 15.18 -2.05
CA ALA A 45 1.86 16.60 -2.24
C ALA A 45 2.61 17.15 -1.01
N ASP A 46 3.70 17.87 -1.26
CA ASP A 46 4.51 18.52 -0.20
C ASP A 46 4.92 17.57 0.95
N GLY A 47 5.26 16.32 0.60
CA GLY A 47 5.64 15.28 1.57
C GLY A 47 4.47 14.70 2.39
N VAL A 48 3.24 15.13 2.13
CA VAL A 48 2.01 14.56 2.70
C VAL A 48 1.47 13.48 1.78
N PHE A 49 1.12 12.34 2.36
CA PHE A 49 0.52 11.19 1.67
C PHE A 49 -0.96 11.13 2.04
N GLU A 50 -1.83 11.22 1.05
CA GLU A 50 -3.27 11.08 1.22
C GLU A 50 -3.76 9.83 0.49
N VAL A 51 -4.42 8.92 1.21
CA VAL A 51 -5.08 7.76 0.60
C VAL A 51 -6.41 8.23 0.01
N LYS A 52 -6.53 8.23 -1.31
CA LYS A 52 -7.74 8.68 -2.03
C LYS A 52 -8.78 7.56 -2.13
N SER A 53 -8.31 6.34 -2.31
CA SER A 53 -9.16 5.15 -2.35
C SER A 53 -8.36 3.93 -1.95
N THR A 54 -9.07 2.94 -1.44
CA THR A 54 -8.54 1.59 -1.21
C THR A 54 -9.64 0.60 -1.53
N ASN A 55 -9.29 -0.46 -2.25
CA ASN A 55 -10.18 -1.57 -2.55
C ASN A 55 -9.36 -2.84 -2.65
N GLY A 56 -9.98 -4.00 -2.47
CA GLY A 56 -9.27 -5.26 -2.42
C GLY A 56 -10.20 -6.45 -2.33
N ASP A 57 -9.59 -7.62 -2.23
CA ASP A 57 -10.23 -8.90 -1.98
C ASP A 57 -9.51 -9.59 -0.82
N THR A 58 -10.22 -9.80 0.29
CA THR A 58 -9.68 -10.42 1.49
C THR A 58 -9.55 -11.95 1.39
N PHE A 59 -9.92 -12.52 0.24
CA PHE A 59 -9.87 -13.96 -0.04
C PHE A 59 -9.07 -14.28 -1.31
N LEU A 60 -8.22 -13.35 -1.76
CA LEU A 60 -7.34 -13.56 -2.90
C LEU A 60 -5.89 -13.29 -2.48
N GLY A 61 -5.00 -14.26 -2.63
CA GLY A 61 -3.58 -14.08 -2.37
C GLY A 61 -2.70 -15.20 -2.93
N GLY A 62 -1.42 -15.19 -2.54
CA GLY A 62 -0.43 -16.22 -2.86
C GLY A 62 -0.90 -17.67 -2.64
N GLU A 63 -1.74 -17.92 -1.63
CA GLU A 63 -2.30 -19.24 -1.31
C GLU A 63 -3.21 -19.77 -2.43
N ASP A 64 -3.97 -18.91 -3.11
CA ASP A 64 -4.80 -19.31 -4.26
C ASP A 64 -3.93 -19.70 -5.45
N PHE A 65 -2.83 -18.99 -5.67
CA PHE A 65 -1.87 -19.34 -6.71
C PHE A 65 -1.15 -20.65 -6.37
N HIS A 66 -0.83 -20.88 -5.09
CA HIS A 66 -0.24 -22.14 -4.64
C HIS A 66 -1.21 -23.31 -4.83
N THR A 67 -2.48 -23.16 -4.43
CA THR A 67 -3.51 -24.22 -4.52
C THR A 67 -3.81 -24.65 -5.96
N ARG A 68 -3.56 -23.78 -6.95
CA ARG A 68 -3.75 -24.09 -8.37
C ARG A 68 -2.65 -24.94 -9.00
N ILE A 69 -1.51 -25.14 -8.33
CA ILE A 69 -0.31 -25.81 -8.85
C ILE A 69 -0.05 -27.08 -8.04
#